data_AF-A0A965TZB5-F1
#
_entry.id   AF-A0A965TZB5-F1
#
_cell.length_a   1.000
_cell.length_b   1.000
_cell.length_c   1.000
_cell.angle_alpha   90.00
_cell.angle_beta   90.00
_cell.angle_gamma   90.00
#
_symmetry.space_group_name_H-M   'P 1'
#
loop_
_entity.id
_entity.type
_entity.pdbx_description
1 polymer ?
#
loop_
_entity_poly.entity_id
_entity_poly.type
_entity_poly.pdbx_seq_one_letter_code
_entity_poly.pdbx_strand_id
1 'polypeptide(L)'
;MRKRSSWANSAACTSLSQRVKGDTNVKNLKVNKKLWVGFGAILMIMAVIIGMAMVGMEIIHRNTMLYVEETLPNVNGVWSMRRNMVSIQRYFLLALQSADAYKTLNYLKTIDREAAEVQATYEAYCKTTRAAQADLDRVTKYLTEIEKMRQGLKEQMLQNDKQANARAVQLFNNQYKPAIDDLGEALLVISDEQAVQSAAQAKKAETTYHITLIALVCTLGAAFAISFFLIVRITRYIMKPFPC
;
A
#
# COMPACT_ATOMS: atom_id res chain seq x y z
N MET A 1 -48.56 97.46 -34.68
CA MET A 1 -47.31 97.91 -34.00
C MET A 1 -46.64 96.68 -33.36
N ARG A 2 -45.60 96.08 -33.99
CA ARG A 2 -44.18 95.95 -33.53
C ARG A 2 -44.03 95.68 -32.00
N LYS A 3 -43.22 94.74 -31.47
CA LYS A 3 -42.10 93.91 -31.98
C LYS A 3 -41.69 92.83 -30.93
N ARG A 4 -41.40 91.62 -31.41
CA ARG A 4 -40.39 90.59 -31.05
C ARG A 4 -39.51 90.65 -29.75
N SER A 5 -39.37 89.44 -29.16
CA SER A 5 -38.16 88.70 -28.71
C SER A 5 -37.31 89.18 -27.52
N SER A 6 -37.00 88.31 -26.56
CA SER A 6 -35.86 87.37 -26.56
C SER A 6 -35.89 86.42 -25.34
N TRP A 7 -35.29 85.24 -25.52
CA TRP A 7 -34.98 84.27 -24.47
C TRP A 7 -33.61 84.59 -23.86
N ALA A 8 -33.41 84.34 -22.56
CA ALA A 8 -32.31 83.50 -22.03
C ALA A 8 -32.16 83.58 -20.49
N ASN A 9 -32.16 82.40 -19.87
CA ASN A 9 -31.30 81.92 -18.78
C ASN A 9 -31.31 82.60 -17.41
N SER A 10 -31.78 81.85 -16.39
CA SER A 10 -30.97 81.53 -15.21
C SER A 10 -31.73 80.63 -14.20
N ALA A 11 -31.15 79.44 -13.98
CA ALA A 11 -31.06 78.71 -12.72
C ALA A 11 -32.23 77.87 -12.17
N ALA A 12 -31.79 76.75 -11.54
CA ALA A 12 -32.48 75.81 -10.66
C ALA A 12 -33.38 74.77 -11.37
N CYS A 13 -32.87 73.63 -11.84
CA CYS A 13 -32.26 72.54 -11.06
C CYS A 13 -33.20 71.97 -9.99
N THR A 14 -34.02 70.98 -10.33
CA THR A 14 -34.36 69.90 -9.38
C THR A 14 -34.54 68.61 -10.15
N SER A 15 -33.51 67.79 -10.06
CA SER A 15 -33.28 66.53 -10.73
C SER A 15 -34.23 65.42 -10.29
N LEU A 16 -34.76 64.72 -11.29
CA LEU A 16 -34.92 63.25 -11.32
C LEU A 16 -33.84 62.53 -10.51
N SER A 17 -34.22 61.69 -9.53
CA SER A 17 -34.00 60.23 -9.61
C SER A 17 -34.35 59.55 -8.28
N GLN A 18 -35.47 58.82 -8.26
CA GLN A 18 -35.53 57.56 -7.55
C GLN A 18 -34.74 56.53 -8.37
N ARG A 19 -33.64 56.01 -7.83
CA ARG A 19 -33.09 54.72 -8.27
C ARG A 19 -32.34 54.04 -7.13
N VAL A 20 -33.05 53.08 -6.53
CA VAL A 20 -32.53 51.80 -6.01
C VAL A 20 -31.20 51.89 -5.25
N LYS A 21 -31.33 52.16 -3.96
CA LYS A 21 -30.28 51.93 -2.96
C LYS A 21 -30.16 50.42 -2.74
N GLY A 22 -29.24 49.81 -3.48
CA GLY A 22 -28.86 48.40 -3.39
C GLY A 22 -27.37 48.26 -3.62
N ASP A 23 -26.57 48.95 -2.81
CA ASP A 23 -25.12 48.87 -2.88
C ASP A 23 -24.64 47.59 -2.19
N THR A 24 -24.50 46.52 -2.97
CA THR A 24 -23.58 45.44 -2.63
C THR A 24 -22.16 46.02 -2.62
N ASN A 25 -21.62 46.14 -1.41
CA ASN A 25 -20.32 46.69 -1.05
C ASN A 25 -19.16 45.83 -1.57
N VAL A 26 -18.97 45.85 -2.89
CA VAL A 26 -17.74 45.37 -3.57
C VAL A 26 -17.25 46.38 -4.62
N LYS A 27 -17.94 47.52 -4.76
CA LYS A 27 -17.64 48.55 -5.77
C LYS A 27 -16.36 49.34 -5.51
N ASN A 28 -15.78 49.28 -4.30
CA ASN A 28 -14.69 50.17 -3.89
C ASN A 28 -13.45 49.45 -3.34
N LEU A 29 -13.10 48.29 -3.91
CA LEU A 29 -11.83 47.64 -3.61
C LEU A 29 -10.74 48.30 -4.48
N LYS A 30 -9.79 49.00 -3.82
CA LYS A 30 -8.58 49.61 -4.43
C LYS A 30 -7.94 48.61 -5.40
N VAL A 31 -7.38 49.09 -6.51
CA VAL A 31 -6.77 48.27 -7.59
C VAL A 31 -5.85 47.16 -7.04
N ASN A 32 -5.10 47.42 -5.96
CA ASN A 32 -4.33 46.40 -5.23
C ASN A 32 -5.14 45.17 -4.80
N LYS A 33 -6.34 45.35 -4.21
CA LYS A 33 -7.19 44.23 -3.78
C LYS A 33 -7.73 43.41 -4.97
N LYS A 34 -7.80 43.98 -6.18
CA LYS A 34 -8.20 43.26 -7.41
C LYS A 34 -7.08 42.37 -7.94
N LEU A 35 -5.82 42.82 -7.84
CA LEU A 35 -4.64 42.04 -8.21
C LEU A 35 -4.42 40.85 -7.27
N TRP A 36 -4.60 41.08 -5.96
CA TRP A 36 -4.50 40.04 -4.93
C TRP A 36 -5.52 38.90 -5.09
N VAL A 37 -6.73 39.20 -5.60
CA VAL A 37 -7.75 38.17 -5.85
C VAL A 37 -7.36 37.25 -7.01
N GLY A 38 -6.79 37.77 -8.09
CA GLY A 38 -6.30 36.95 -9.20
C GLY A 38 -5.09 36.10 -8.80
N PHE A 39 -4.13 36.71 -8.10
CA PHE A 39 -2.94 36.00 -7.63
C PHE A 39 -3.29 34.92 -6.59
N GLY A 40 -4.22 35.21 -5.67
CA GLY A 40 -4.71 34.26 -4.69
C GLY A 40 -5.46 33.07 -5.31
N ALA A 41 -6.20 33.28 -6.40
CA ALA A 41 -6.86 32.20 -7.13
C ALA A 41 -5.86 31.22 -7.76
N ILE A 42 -4.79 31.74 -8.38
CA ILE A 42 -3.71 30.91 -8.95
C ILE A 42 -2.99 30.13 -7.85
N LEU A 43 -2.69 30.79 -6.72
CA LEU A 43 -2.01 30.17 -5.58
C LEU A 43 -2.87 29.06 -4.95
N MET A 44 -4.19 29.24 -4.90
CA MET A 44 -5.13 28.22 -4.42
C MET A 44 -5.19 27.00 -5.37
N ILE A 45 -5.25 27.21 -6.69
CA ILE A 45 -5.18 26.10 -7.66
C ILE A 45 -3.88 25.31 -7.51
N MET A 46 -2.76 26.02 -7.33
CA MET A 46 -1.46 25.38 -7.16
C MET A 46 -1.41 24.52 -5.89
N ALA A 47 -1.94 25.03 -4.77
CA ALA A 47 -2.03 24.27 -3.52
C ALA A 47 -2.90 22.99 -3.66
N VAL A 48 -3.99 23.08 -4.41
CA VAL A 48 -4.88 21.95 -4.69
C VAL A 48 -4.18 20.87 -5.54
N ILE A 49 -3.38 21.26 -6.54
CA ILE A 49 -2.59 20.33 -7.36
C ILE A 49 -1.56 19.59 -6.50
N ILE A 50 -0.84 20.32 -5.63
CA ILE A 50 0.18 19.74 -4.76
C ILE A 50 -0.47 18.77 -3.75
N GLY A 51 -1.59 19.16 -3.14
CA GLY A 51 -2.35 18.30 -2.22
C GLY A 51 -2.79 16.99 -2.88
N MET A 52 -3.24 17.06 -4.12
CA MET A 52 -3.65 15.89 -4.88
C MET A 52 -2.49 15.01 -5.33
N ALA A 53 -1.34 15.60 -5.70
CA ALA A 53 -0.13 14.85 -5.99
C ALA A 53 0.36 14.05 -4.78
N MET A 54 0.25 14.61 -3.56
CA MET A 54 0.58 13.90 -2.32
C MET A 54 -0.33 12.69 -2.08
N VAL A 55 -1.65 12.83 -2.26
CA VAL A 55 -2.61 11.70 -2.14
C VAL A 55 -2.33 10.61 -3.18
N GLY A 56 -2.04 11.00 -4.42
CA GLY A 56 -1.68 10.07 -5.49
C GLY A 56 -0.39 9.29 -5.20
N MET A 57 0.63 9.97 -4.64
CA MET A 57 1.85 9.33 -4.18
C MET A 57 1.62 8.37 -3.01
N GLU A 58 0.74 8.70 -2.06
CA GLU A 58 0.45 7.81 -0.91
C GLU A 58 -0.26 6.52 -1.35
N ILE A 59 -1.17 6.60 -2.32
CA ILE A 59 -1.84 5.42 -2.89
C ILE A 59 -0.86 4.52 -3.64
N ILE A 60 0.02 5.10 -4.46
CA ILE A 60 1.06 4.34 -5.17
C ILE A 60 2.02 3.72 -4.16
N HIS A 61 2.51 4.49 -3.18
CA HIS A 61 3.43 4.03 -2.14
C HIS A 61 2.89 2.83 -1.35
N ARG A 62 1.62 2.83 -0.92
CA ARG A 62 1.03 1.66 -0.24
C ARG A 62 1.00 0.40 -1.12
N ASN A 63 0.78 0.54 -2.42
CA ASN A 63 0.67 -0.60 -3.34
C ASN A 63 2.03 -1.16 -3.77
N THR A 64 3.06 -0.32 -3.94
CA THR A 64 4.41 -0.80 -4.26
C THR A 64 5.09 -1.46 -3.06
N MET A 65 4.90 -0.94 -1.84
CA MET A 65 5.47 -1.54 -0.61
C MET A 65 4.87 -2.94 -0.35
N LEU A 66 3.56 -3.10 -0.54
CA LEU A 66 2.86 -4.39 -0.44
C LEU A 66 3.43 -5.48 -1.35
N TYR A 67 3.85 -5.12 -2.57
CA TYR A 67 4.31 -6.07 -3.59
C TYR A 67 5.80 -6.40 -3.48
N VAL A 68 6.63 -5.39 -3.20
CA VAL A 68 8.09 -5.51 -3.22
C VAL A 68 8.65 -5.91 -1.85
N GLU A 69 8.08 -5.42 -0.75
CA GLU A 69 8.64 -5.64 0.60
C GLU A 69 7.99 -6.81 1.35
N GLU A 70 6.76 -7.20 1.01
CA GLU A 70 6.01 -8.18 1.81
C GLU A 70 5.63 -9.46 1.05
N THR A 71 5.06 -9.39 -0.16
CA THR A 71 4.54 -10.60 -0.84
C THR A 71 5.63 -11.45 -1.51
N LEU A 72 6.60 -10.84 -2.20
CA LEU A 72 7.70 -11.56 -2.86
C LEU A 72 8.63 -12.31 -1.87
N PRO A 73 9.07 -11.70 -0.76
CA PRO A 73 9.87 -12.40 0.24
C PRO A 73 9.11 -13.51 0.96
N ASN A 74 7.81 -13.32 1.24
CA ASN A 74 7.00 -14.32 1.94
C ASN A 74 6.80 -15.59 1.10
N VAL A 75 6.46 -15.45 -0.18
CA VAL A 75 6.30 -16.61 -1.08
C VAL A 75 7.63 -17.34 -1.27
N ASN A 76 8.72 -16.61 -1.51
CA ASN A 76 10.05 -17.22 -1.63
C ASN A 76 10.51 -17.88 -0.33
N GLY A 77 10.19 -17.31 0.83
CA GLY A 77 10.50 -17.87 2.14
C GLY A 77 9.82 -19.21 2.37
N VAL A 78 8.53 -19.32 2.06
CA VAL A 78 7.77 -20.57 2.18
C VAL A 78 8.31 -21.66 1.25
N TRP A 79 8.60 -21.32 -0.01
CA TRP A 79 9.22 -22.27 -0.95
C TRP A 79 10.62 -22.71 -0.53
N SER A 80 11.42 -21.78 0.03
CA SER A 80 12.75 -22.09 0.58
C SER A 80 12.66 -23.06 1.75
N MET A 81 11.76 -22.79 2.72
CA MET A 81 11.54 -23.68 3.86
C MET A 81 11.10 -25.08 3.41
N ARG A 82 10.13 -25.18 2.50
CA ARG A 82 9.66 -26.48 1.96
C ARG A 82 10.77 -27.23 1.24
N ARG A 83 11.57 -26.54 0.42
CA ARG A 83 12.73 -27.14 -0.27
C ARG A 83 13.74 -27.70 0.73
N ASN A 84 14.10 -26.92 1.75
CA ASN A 84 15.05 -27.34 2.76
C ASN A 84 14.52 -28.52 3.59
N MET A 85 13.22 -28.55 3.92
CA MET A 85 12.61 -29.68 4.61
C MET A 85 12.66 -30.98 3.79
N VAL A 86 12.40 -30.93 2.49
CA VAL A 86 12.55 -32.09 1.59
C VAL A 86 14.01 -32.53 1.50
N SER A 87 14.95 -31.58 1.47
CA SER A 87 16.37 -31.87 1.49
C SER A 87 16.81 -32.55 2.79
N ILE A 88 16.32 -32.09 3.94
CA ILE A 88 16.53 -32.73 5.25
C ILE A 88 16.02 -34.18 5.25
N GLN A 89 14.79 -34.42 4.76
CA GLN A 89 14.25 -35.78 4.63
C GLN A 89 15.16 -36.69 3.80
N ARG A 90 15.66 -36.17 2.66
CA ARG A 90 16.61 -36.90 1.81
C ARG A 90 17.91 -37.23 2.55
N TYR A 91 18.50 -36.28 3.27
CA TYR A 91 19.73 -36.53 4.02
C TYR A 91 19.53 -37.49 5.19
N PHE A 92 18.36 -37.49 5.84
CA PHE A 92 18.00 -38.53 6.80
C PHE A 92 17.98 -39.92 6.17
N LEU A 93 17.34 -40.08 5.02
CA LEU A 93 17.30 -41.36 4.31
C LEU A 93 18.71 -41.84 3.93
N LEU A 94 19.55 -40.94 3.40
CA LEU A 94 20.95 -41.25 3.08
C LEU A 94 21.75 -41.68 4.32
N ALA A 95 21.51 -41.02 5.46
CA ALA A 95 22.15 -41.35 6.72
C ALA A 95 21.66 -42.68 7.32
N LEU A 96 20.37 -43.01 7.17
CA LEU A 96 19.78 -44.30 7.61
C LEU A 96 20.31 -45.49 6.80
N GLN A 97 20.59 -45.28 5.51
CA GLN A 97 21.08 -46.31 4.61
C GLN A 97 22.61 -46.44 4.61
N SER A 98 23.33 -45.42 5.10
CA SER A 98 24.79 -45.43 5.11
C SER A 98 25.35 -46.40 6.15
N ALA A 99 26.18 -47.34 5.69
CA ALA A 99 27.00 -48.19 6.57
C ALA A 99 28.30 -47.50 7.04
N ASP A 100 28.63 -46.35 6.45
CA ASP A 100 29.84 -45.58 6.75
C ASP A 100 29.52 -44.48 7.77
N ALA A 101 30.08 -44.61 8.97
CA ALA A 101 29.88 -43.68 10.08
C ALA A 101 30.35 -42.25 9.74
N TYR A 102 31.42 -42.09 8.95
CA TYR A 102 31.89 -40.77 8.54
C TYR A 102 30.90 -40.08 7.60
N LYS A 103 30.33 -40.82 6.64
CA LYS A 103 29.27 -40.31 5.76
C LYS A 103 28.02 -39.96 6.55
N THR A 104 27.59 -40.81 7.48
CA THR A 104 26.45 -40.56 8.36
C THR A 104 26.65 -39.26 9.13
N LEU A 105 27.80 -39.04 9.75
CA LEU A 105 28.11 -37.79 10.45
C LEU A 105 28.05 -36.56 9.54
N ASN A 106 28.56 -36.65 8.30
CA ASN A 106 28.48 -35.55 7.35
C ASN A 106 27.03 -35.25 6.94
N TYR A 107 26.20 -36.26 6.69
CA TYR A 107 24.78 -36.05 6.41
C TYR A 107 24.06 -35.42 7.59
N LEU A 108 24.33 -35.86 8.82
CA LEU A 108 23.76 -35.26 10.03
C LEU A 108 24.15 -33.79 10.21
N LYS A 109 25.38 -33.41 9.85
CA LYS A 109 25.81 -31.99 9.82
C LYS A 109 25.04 -31.20 8.77
N THR A 110 24.81 -31.75 7.58
CA THR A 110 24.01 -31.09 6.55
C THR A 110 22.58 -30.88 7.01
N ILE A 111 21.99 -31.87 7.68
CA ILE A 111 20.66 -31.78 8.29
C ILE A 111 20.60 -30.64 9.31
N ASP A 112 21.61 -30.49 10.19
CA ASP A 112 21.66 -29.39 11.16
C ASP A 112 21.71 -28.02 10.49
N ARG A 113 22.55 -27.88 9.47
CA ARG A 113 22.67 -26.63 8.72
C ARG A 113 21.35 -26.24 8.05
N GLU A 114 20.71 -27.18 7.36
CA GLU A 114 19.46 -26.89 6.66
C GLU A 114 18.30 -26.66 7.63
N ALA A 115 18.28 -27.33 8.78
CA ALA A 115 17.30 -27.05 9.83
C ALA A 115 17.48 -25.63 10.41
N ALA A 116 18.72 -25.20 10.61
CA ALA A 116 19.00 -23.82 11.02
C ALA A 116 18.59 -22.79 9.95
N GLU A 117 18.80 -23.10 8.66
CA GLU A 117 18.33 -22.25 7.56
C GLU A 117 16.79 -22.17 7.50
N VAL A 118 16.08 -23.27 7.76
CA VAL A 118 14.60 -23.26 7.87
C VAL A 118 14.17 -22.35 9.01
N GLN A 119 14.78 -22.48 10.19
CA GLN A 119 14.45 -21.65 11.35
C GLN A 119 14.71 -20.16 11.08
N ALA A 120 15.87 -19.82 10.52
CA ALA A 120 16.20 -18.44 10.18
C ALA A 120 15.25 -17.86 9.12
N THR A 121 14.86 -18.67 8.12
CA THR A 121 13.89 -18.26 7.10
C THR A 121 12.51 -18.05 7.71
N TYR A 122 12.09 -18.90 8.65
CA TYR A 122 10.82 -18.76 9.36
C TYR A 122 10.79 -17.50 10.23
N GLU A 123 11.88 -17.19 10.93
CA GLU A 123 12.00 -15.96 11.73
C GLU A 123 11.95 -14.70 10.85
N ALA A 124 12.56 -14.74 9.66
CA ALA A 124 12.45 -13.66 8.69
C ALA A 124 11.01 -13.52 8.17
N TYR A 125 10.37 -14.65 7.83
CA TYR A 125 8.97 -14.71 7.39
C TYR A 125 8.03 -14.10 8.44
N CYS A 126 8.22 -14.41 9.73
CA CYS A 126 7.40 -13.86 10.81
C CYS A 126 7.46 -12.33 10.93
N LYS A 127 8.52 -11.68 10.43
CA LYS A 127 8.66 -10.22 10.48
C LYS A 127 7.90 -9.49 9.37
N THR A 128 7.65 -10.18 8.26
CA THR A 128 7.07 -9.60 7.03
C THR A 128 5.69 -10.15 6.71
N THR A 129 5.24 -11.17 7.44
CA THR A 129 3.96 -11.84 7.22
C THR A 129 2.78 -11.08 7.84
N ARG A 130 1.62 -11.18 7.18
CA ARG A 130 0.32 -10.70 7.70
C ARG A 130 -0.58 -11.83 8.18
N ALA A 131 0.00 -13.02 8.39
CA ALA A 131 -0.73 -14.19 8.83
C ALA A 131 -1.36 -13.96 10.21
N ALA A 132 -2.46 -14.65 10.51
CA ALA A 132 -3.01 -14.60 11.85
C ALA A 132 -2.00 -15.21 12.84
N GLN A 133 -1.91 -14.64 14.04
CA GLN A 133 -0.99 -15.12 15.08
C GLN A 133 -1.23 -16.61 15.40
N ALA A 134 -2.48 -17.06 15.37
CA ALA A 134 -2.83 -18.46 15.62
C ALA A 134 -2.18 -19.43 14.60
N ASP A 135 -2.03 -19.00 13.35
CA ASP A 135 -1.40 -19.82 12.31
C ASP A 135 0.12 -19.87 12.49
N LEU A 136 0.73 -18.75 12.88
CA LEU A 136 2.15 -18.68 13.24
C LEU A 136 2.45 -19.54 14.48
N ASP A 137 1.58 -19.52 15.48
CA ASP A 137 1.72 -20.36 16.67
C ASP A 137 1.64 -21.85 16.30
N ARG A 138 0.74 -22.21 15.38
CA ARG A 138 0.62 -23.57 14.84
C ARG A 138 1.89 -24.01 14.12
N VAL A 139 2.45 -23.17 13.24
CA VAL A 139 3.71 -23.45 12.53
C VAL A 139 4.87 -23.61 13.51
N THR A 140 4.97 -22.71 14.49
CA THR A 140 6.00 -22.75 15.55
C THR A 140 5.93 -24.05 16.35
N LYS A 141 4.71 -24.51 16.65
CA LYS A 141 4.49 -25.80 17.33
C LYS A 141 4.99 -26.97 16.50
N TYR A 142 4.65 -27.03 15.20
CA TYR A 142 5.14 -28.06 14.30
C TYR A 142 6.68 -28.06 14.22
N LEU A 143 7.31 -26.89 14.03
CA LEU A 143 8.77 -26.77 13.99
C LEU A 143 9.42 -27.30 15.28
N THR A 144 8.82 -27.02 16.43
CA THR A 144 9.30 -27.51 17.74
C THR A 144 9.17 -29.03 17.88
N GLU A 145 8.06 -29.61 17.41
CA GLU A 145 7.85 -31.06 17.43
C GLU A 145 8.79 -31.79 16.46
N ILE A 146 8.94 -31.26 15.25
CA ILE A 146 9.88 -31.76 14.24
C ILE A 146 11.30 -31.71 14.76
N GLU A 147 11.70 -30.64 15.44
CA GLU A 147 13.03 -30.52 16.05
C GLU A 147 13.28 -31.64 17.08
N LYS A 148 12.31 -31.91 17.96
CA LYS A 148 12.42 -33.01 18.94
C LYS A 148 12.59 -34.36 18.25
N MET A 149 11.78 -34.64 17.23
CA MET A 149 11.89 -35.88 16.45
C MET A 149 13.23 -35.98 15.73
N ARG A 150 13.72 -34.86 15.19
CA ARG A 150 15.03 -34.76 14.52
C ARG A 150 16.16 -35.13 15.46
N GLN A 151 16.18 -34.60 16.68
CA GLN A 151 17.19 -34.95 17.68
C GLN A 151 17.12 -36.43 18.07
N GLY A 152 15.91 -36.96 18.27
CA GLY A 152 15.71 -38.40 18.56
C GLY A 152 16.22 -39.31 17.43
N LEU A 153 15.96 -38.94 16.17
CA LEU A 153 16.50 -39.65 15.00
C LEU A 153 18.04 -39.63 15.01
N LYS A 154 18.65 -38.47 15.22
CA LYS A 154 20.12 -38.34 15.25
C LYS A 154 20.74 -39.20 16.33
N GLU A 155 20.17 -39.18 17.53
CA GLU A 155 20.66 -40.00 18.65
C GLU A 155 20.62 -41.50 18.31
N GLN A 156 19.50 -41.98 17.76
CA GLN A 156 19.36 -43.38 17.34
C GLN A 156 20.34 -43.77 16.24
N MET A 157 20.61 -42.86 15.29
CA MET A 157 21.54 -43.11 14.19
C MET A 157 23.01 -43.13 14.64
N LEU A 158 23.34 -42.36 15.68
CA LEU A 158 24.69 -42.34 16.26
C LEU A 158 24.99 -43.58 17.11
N GLN A 159 23.98 -44.28 17.62
CA GLN A 159 24.15 -45.55 18.35
C GLN A 159 24.70 -46.67 17.46
N ASN A 160 24.56 -46.56 16.12
CA ASN A 160 25.06 -47.51 15.13
C ASN A 160 24.70 -48.99 15.41
N ASP A 161 23.55 -49.21 16.05
CA ASP A 161 23.00 -50.52 16.37
C ASP A 161 21.83 -50.88 15.43
N LYS A 162 21.64 -52.17 15.13
CA LYS A 162 20.58 -52.63 14.21
C LYS A 162 19.18 -52.34 14.74
N GLN A 163 18.95 -52.49 16.05
CA GLN A 163 17.64 -52.18 16.65
C GLN A 163 17.42 -50.68 16.75
N ALA A 164 18.47 -49.89 17.03
CA ALA A 164 18.40 -48.43 16.98
C ALA A 164 18.06 -47.93 15.57
N ASN A 165 18.70 -48.47 14.53
CA ASN A 165 18.43 -48.08 13.15
C ASN A 165 17.00 -48.47 12.71
N ALA A 166 16.51 -49.66 13.10
CA ALA A 166 15.11 -50.05 12.83
C ALA A 166 14.09 -49.11 13.50
N ARG A 167 14.36 -48.69 14.75
CA ARG A 167 13.54 -47.68 15.44
C ARG A 167 13.60 -46.32 14.76
N ALA A 168 14.78 -45.91 14.29
CA ALA A 168 14.95 -44.65 13.55
C ALA A 168 14.17 -44.66 12.23
N VAL A 169 14.18 -45.77 11.49
CA VAL A 169 13.37 -45.94 10.27
C VAL A 169 11.86 -45.83 10.58
N GLN A 170 11.40 -46.46 11.65
CA GLN A 170 9.99 -46.37 12.07
C GLN A 170 9.60 -44.95 12.49
N LEU A 171 10.44 -44.29 13.30
CA LEU A 171 10.23 -42.90 13.72
C LEU A 171 10.19 -41.96 12.52
N PHE A 172 11.11 -42.17 11.56
CA PHE A 172 11.17 -41.37 10.34
C PHE A 172 9.89 -41.51 9.50
N ASN A 173 9.47 -42.73 9.19
CA ASN A 173 8.34 -42.97 8.29
C ASN A 173 6.98 -42.64 8.92
N ASN A 174 6.80 -42.94 10.21
CA ASN A 174 5.48 -42.87 10.84
C ASN A 174 5.20 -41.54 11.55
N GLN A 175 6.24 -40.78 11.93
CA GLN A 175 6.07 -39.54 12.69
C GLN A 175 6.75 -38.37 11.99
N TYR A 176 8.06 -38.47 11.71
CA TYR A 176 8.83 -37.36 11.18
C TYR A 176 8.36 -36.92 9.79
N LYS A 177 8.21 -37.86 8.85
CA LYS A 177 7.78 -37.57 7.49
C LYS A 177 6.37 -36.95 7.46
N PRO A 178 5.34 -37.55 8.09
CA PRO A 178 4.01 -36.94 8.16
C PRO A 178 4.02 -35.54 8.78
N ALA A 179 4.79 -35.32 9.86
CA ALA A 179 4.86 -34.00 10.49
C ALA A 179 5.46 -32.91 9.57
N ILE A 180 6.48 -33.26 8.78
CA ILE A 180 7.03 -32.35 7.76
C ILE A 180 6.01 -32.06 6.66
N ASP A 181 5.26 -33.09 6.23
CA ASP A 181 4.22 -32.94 5.20
C ASP A 181 3.09 -32.03 5.72
N ASP A 182 2.64 -32.22 6.98
CA ASP A 182 1.63 -31.39 7.66
C ASP A 182 2.10 -29.93 7.83
N LEU A 183 3.37 -29.72 8.19
CA LEU A 183 3.95 -28.39 8.27
C LEU A 183 4.00 -27.72 6.89
N GLY A 184 4.37 -28.49 5.85
CA GLY A 184 4.37 -28.01 4.47
C GLY A 184 2.98 -27.57 4.01
N GLU A 185 1.95 -28.32 4.36
CA GLU A 185 0.56 -27.99 4.06
C GLU A 185 0.08 -26.76 4.84
N ALA A 186 0.40 -26.67 6.14
CA ALA A 186 0.07 -25.49 6.94
C ALA A 186 0.68 -24.21 6.36
N LEU A 187 1.94 -24.25 5.94
CA LEU A 187 2.62 -23.13 5.29
C LEU A 187 1.99 -22.75 3.94
N LEU A 188 1.51 -23.74 3.17
CA LEU A 188 0.81 -23.50 1.91
C LEU A 188 -0.53 -22.80 2.12
N VAL A 189 -1.35 -23.29 3.06
CA VAL A 189 -2.65 -22.69 3.37
C VAL A 189 -2.48 -21.22 3.77
N ILE A 190 -1.53 -20.91 4.64
CA ILE A 190 -1.23 -19.53 5.05
C ILE A 190 -0.83 -18.67 3.83
N SER A 191 0.00 -19.23 2.94
CA SER A 191 0.47 -18.50 1.74
C SER A 191 -0.64 -18.23 0.75
N ASP A 192 -1.53 -19.20 0.52
CA ASP A 192 -2.67 -19.07 -0.39
C ASP A 192 -3.70 -18.09 0.14
N GLU A 193 -4.02 -18.14 1.44
CA GLU A 193 -4.90 -17.16 2.08
C GLU A 193 -4.36 -15.73 1.95
N GLN A 194 -3.05 -15.56 2.17
CA GLN A 194 -2.38 -14.27 1.98
C GLN A 194 -2.43 -13.82 0.53
N ALA A 195 -2.17 -14.72 -0.43
CA ALA A 195 -2.23 -14.39 -1.84
C ALA A 195 -3.64 -13.93 -2.27
N VAL A 196 -4.69 -14.58 -1.77
CA VAL A 196 -6.09 -14.20 -2.02
C VAL A 196 -6.40 -12.82 -1.42
N GLN A 197 -5.97 -12.56 -0.18
CA GLN A 197 -6.18 -11.27 0.47
C GLN A 197 -5.41 -10.15 -0.25
N SER A 198 -4.16 -10.38 -0.63
CA SER A 198 -3.34 -9.44 -1.40
C SER A 198 -3.95 -9.15 -2.77
N ALA A 199 -4.47 -10.15 -3.48
CA ALA A 199 -5.15 -9.96 -4.76
C ALA A 199 -6.45 -9.14 -4.60
N ALA A 200 -7.23 -9.40 -3.55
CA ALA A 200 -8.43 -8.62 -3.25
C ALA A 200 -8.09 -7.16 -2.88
N GLN A 201 -6.99 -6.94 -2.16
CA GLN A 201 -6.50 -5.61 -1.82
C GLN A 201 -5.97 -4.85 -3.05
N ALA A 202 -5.26 -5.52 -3.95
CA ALA A 202 -4.82 -4.95 -5.23
C ALA A 202 -6.02 -4.48 -6.09
N LYS A 203 -7.09 -5.28 -6.16
CA LYS A 203 -8.31 -4.89 -6.88
C LYS A 203 -9.04 -3.70 -6.25
N LYS A 204 -9.09 -3.63 -4.91
CA LYS A 204 -9.61 -2.46 -4.20
C LYS A 204 -8.76 -1.22 -4.45
N ALA A 205 -7.43 -1.38 -4.52
CA ALA A 205 -6.51 -0.30 -4.82
C ALA A 205 -6.69 0.24 -6.24
N GLU A 206 -6.89 -0.61 -7.23
CA GLU A 206 -7.20 -0.21 -8.62
C GLU A 206 -8.52 0.58 -8.71
N THR A 207 -9.57 0.09 -8.03
CA THR A 207 -10.87 0.79 -7.98
C THR A 207 -10.74 2.15 -7.28
N THR A 208 -10.00 2.20 -6.18
CA THR A 208 -9.74 3.44 -5.42
C THR A 208 -8.91 4.41 -6.25
N TYR A 209 -7.94 3.94 -7.03
CA TYR A 209 -7.16 4.74 -7.96
C TYR A 209 -8.05 5.41 -9.01
N HIS A 210 -8.95 4.64 -9.65
CA HIS A 210 -9.87 5.20 -10.65
C HIS A 210 -10.84 6.23 -10.05
N ILE A 211 -11.42 5.96 -8.88
CA ILE A 211 -12.30 6.91 -8.18
C ILE A 211 -11.54 8.18 -7.81
N THR A 212 -10.31 8.05 -7.33
CA THR A 212 -9.47 9.20 -6.94
C THR A 212 -9.06 10.03 -8.15
N LEU A 213 -8.75 9.40 -9.29
CA LEU A 213 -8.43 10.07 -10.55
C LEU A 213 -9.65 10.84 -11.07
N ILE A 214 -10.84 10.24 -11.03
CA ILE A 214 -12.08 10.92 -11.42
C ILE A 214 -12.34 12.12 -10.49
N ALA A 215 -12.25 11.93 -9.17
CA ALA A 215 -12.41 13.01 -8.20
C ALA A 215 -11.40 14.16 -8.42
N LEU A 216 -10.16 13.83 -8.80
CA LEU A 216 -9.10 14.79 -9.10
C LEU A 216 -9.44 15.63 -10.34
N VAL A 217 -9.85 14.97 -11.43
CA VAL A 217 -10.25 15.66 -12.66
C VAL A 217 -11.47 16.54 -12.41
N CYS A 218 -12.46 16.07 -11.65
CA CYS A 218 -13.64 16.85 -11.28
C CYS A 218 -13.28 18.09 -10.45
N THR A 219 -12.39 17.94 -9.47
CA THR A 219 -11.97 19.06 -8.59
C THR A 219 -11.17 20.11 -9.36
N LEU A 220 -10.27 19.68 -10.25
CA LEU A 220 -9.56 20.58 -11.18
C LEU A 220 -10.53 21.32 -12.10
N GLY A 221 -11.48 20.61 -12.72
CA GLY A 221 -12.50 21.22 -13.58
C GLY A 221 -13.33 22.28 -12.86
N ALA A 222 -13.77 21.99 -11.63
CA ALA A 222 -14.51 22.93 -10.80
C ALA A 222 -13.66 24.17 -10.44
N ALA A 223 -12.39 23.99 -10.06
CA ALA A 223 -11.47 25.07 -9.75
C ALA A 223 -11.20 26.00 -10.96
N PHE A 224 -11.05 25.42 -12.15
CA PHE A 224 -10.94 26.18 -13.40
C PHE A 224 -12.22 26.95 -13.72
N ALA A 225 -13.39 26.33 -13.59
CA ALA A 225 -14.67 26.99 -13.84
C ALA A 225 -14.91 28.18 -12.89
N ILE A 226 -14.60 28.01 -11.60
CA ILE A 226 -14.69 29.08 -10.60
C ILE A 226 -13.70 30.21 -10.92
N SER A 227 -12.46 29.89 -11.25
CA SER A 227 -11.46 30.89 -11.61
C SER A 227 -11.84 31.66 -12.87
N PHE A 228 -12.31 30.97 -13.91
CA PHE A 228 -12.80 31.59 -15.14
C PHE A 228 -14.01 32.49 -14.87
N PHE A 229 -14.97 32.04 -14.06
CA PHE A 229 -16.13 32.83 -13.65
C PHE A 229 -15.72 34.11 -12.91
N LEU A 230 -14.79 34.02 -11.96
CA LEU A 230 -14.27 35.16 -11.21
C LEU A 230 -13.56 36.15 -12.13
N ILE A 231 -12.71 35.69 -13.04
CA ILE A 231 -12.01 36.52 -14.02
C ILE A 231 -13.03 37.28 -14.89
N VAL A 232 -13.98 36.57 -15.50
CA VAL A 232 -15.00 37.19 -16.36
C VAL A 232 -15.84 38.21 -15.59
N ARG A 233 -16.20 37.92 -14.34
CA ARG A 233 -16.95 38.85 -13.49
C ARG A 233 -16.14 40.11 -13.16
N ILE A 234 -14.86 39.96 -12.81
CA ILE A 234 -13.99 41.09 -12.46
C ILE A 234 -13.72 41.95 -13.70
N THR A 235 -13.41 41.34 -14.85
CA THR A 235 -13.13 42.05 -16.11
C THR A 235 -14.35 42.83 -16.61
N ARG A 236 -15.56 42.24 -16.57
CA ARG A 236 -16.80 42.96 -16.90
C ARG A 236 -17.10 44.13 -15.95
N TYR A 237 -16.64 44.07 -14.71
CA TYR A 237 -16.84 45.14 -13.74
C TYR A 237 -15.89 46.32 -13.94
N ILE A 238 -14.72 46.07 -14.54
CA ILE A 238 -13.71 47.09 -14.86
C ILE A 238 -13.99 47.74 -16.22
N MET A 239 -14.48 46.99 -17.20
CA MET A 239 -14.84 47.49 -18.54
C MET A 239 -16.26 48.11 -18.61
N LYS A 240 -16.64 48.95 -17.64
CA LYS A 240 -17.73 49.91 -17.89
C LYS A 240 -17.11 51.12 -18.58
N PRO A 241 -17.52 51.44 -19.82
CA PRO A 241 -16.90 52.50 -20.58
C PRO A 241 -17.04 53.81 -19.83
N PHE A 242 -15.94 54.54 -19.70
CA PHE A 242 -15.98 55.93 -19.24
C PHE A 242 -16.92 56.70 -20.19
N PRO A 243 -18.00 57.34 -19.69
CA PRO A 243 -18.72 58.29 -20.53
C PRO A 243 -17.76 59.44 -20.81
N CYS A 244 -17.48 59.70 -22.08
CA CYS A 244 -16.86 60.93 -22.55
C CYS A 244 -17.69 62.14 -22.11
#